data_AF-A0A7C5ZWA1-F1
#
_entry.id   AF-A0A7C5ZWA1-F1
#
_cell.length_a   1.000
_cell.length_b   1.000
_cell.length_c   1.000
_cell.angle_alpha   90.00
_cell.angle_beta   90.00
_cell.angle_gamma   90.00
#
_symmetry.space_group_name_H-M   'P 1'
#
loop_
_entity.id
_entity.type
_entity.pdbx_description
1 polymer ?
#
loop_
_entity_poly.entity_id
_entity_poly.type
_entity_poly.pdbx_seq_one_letter_code
_entity_poly.pdbx_strand_id
1 'polypeptide(L)'
;MKTIFSHVTFISALLAAVSIFGQPRPVTSAQEKKIPPAPEKFAARYEGGFIGYNKKQDGTLKFDDDGKRLVFIAENGKELFWFPYNSLFVIYADEKSVTSTAGNVIRAIPLPGAGLGGLIKEKRRYLVIQFEDPDTGGQGVCSFRTENADLLESVIQTLATKANLVQRGEAFYRPKQMEKQPN
;
A
#
# COMPACT_ATOMS: atom_id res chain seq x y z
N MET A 1 10.59 -43.56 57.25
CA MET A 1 9.37 -42.76 56.96
C MET A 1 9.69 -41.27 57.11
N LYS A 2 9.85 -40.54 55.98
CA LYS A 2 9.63 -39.07 55.82
C LYS A 2 10.26 -38.62 54.49
N THR A 3 9.68 -39.03 53.37
CA THR A 3 9.96 -38.52 52.02
C THR A 3 8.70 -37.84 51.49
N ILE A 4 8.36 -36.68 52.04
CA ILE A 4 7.17 -35.91 51.61
C ILE A 4 7.52 -34.43 51.33
N PHE A 5 8.71 -33.96 51.74
CA PHE A 5 9.07 -32.53 51.63
C PHE A 5 9.70 -32.10 50.29
N SER A 6 9.91 -33.01 49.34
CA SER A 6 10.66 -32.70 48.09
C SER A 6 9.79 -32.36 46.87
N HIS A 7 8.47 -32.57 46.93
CA HIS A 7 7.58 -32.37 45.77
C HIS A 7 6.82 -31.03 45.75
N VAL A 8 6.82 -30.28 46.86
CA VAL A 8 6.11 -28.99 46.95
C VAL A 8 6.90 -27.86 46.29
N THR A 9 8.23 -27.95 46.22
CA THR A 9 9.09 -26.95 45.59
C THR A 9 9.11 -27.02 44.06
N PHE A 10 8.74 -28.15 43.45
CA PHE A 10 8.77 -28.29 41.98
C PHE A 10 7.50 -27.78 41.29
N ILE A 11 6.34 -27.76 41.98
CA ILE A 11 5.07 -27.28 41.40
C ILE A 11 4.98 -25.76 41.44
N SER A 12 5.61 -25.09 42.42
CA SER A 12 5.65 -23.62 42.49
C SER A 12 6.50 -22.98 41.37
N ALA A 13 7.49 -23.71 40.84
CA ALA A 13 8.35 -23.21 39.77
C ALA A 13 7.69 -23.25 38.37
N LEU A 14 6.62 -24.02 38.18
CA LEU A 14 5.97 -24.15 36.87
C LEU A 14 4.87 -23.10 36.62
N LEU A 15 4.30 -22.49 37.67
CA LEU A 15 3.29 -21.43 37.52
C LEU A 15 3.87 -20.02 37.28
N ALA A 16 5.18 -19.81 37.46
CA ALA A 16 5.81 -18.50 37.23
C ALA A 16 6.15 -18.22 35.74
N ALA A 17 6.00 -19.19 34.85
CA ALA A 17 6.43 -19.07 33.46
C ALA A 17 5.37 -18.51 32.49
N VAL A 18 4.12 -18.30 32.92
CA VAL A 18 3.02 -17.92 32.01
C VAL A 18 2.81 -16.40 31.91
N SER A 19 3.48 -15.60 32.74
CA SER A 19 3.22 -14.15 32.84
C SER A 19 3.99 -13.26 31.85
N ILE A 20 4.87 -13.82 30.99
CA ILE A 20 5.79 -13.01 30.15
C ILE A 20 5.26 -12.79 28.72
N PHE A 21 4.21 -13.48 28.29
CA PHE A 21 3.68 -13.35 26.92
C PHE A 21 2.65 -12.21 26.71
N GLY A 22 2.45 -11.36 27.71
CA GLY A 22 1.45 -10.29 27.69
C GLY A 22 2.00 -8.86 27.61
N GLN A 23 3.26 -8.64 27.20
CA GLN A 23 3.75 -7.26 27.05
C GLN A 23 2.95 -6.57 25.93
N PRO A 24 2.19 -5.49 26.22
CA PRO A 24 1.67 -4.63 25.16
C PRO A 24 2.90 -4.13 24.40
N ARG A 25 2.98 -4.48 23.11
CA ARG A 25 4.06 -3.96 22.28
C ARG A 25 4.02 -2.43 22.41
N PRO A 26 5.11 -1.77 22.82
CA PRO A 26 5.14 -0.33 22.75
C PRO A 26 4.81 0.04 21.30
N VAL A 27 3.81 0.90 21.12
CA VAL A 27 3.61 1.54 19.82
C VAL A 27 4.84 2.40 19.63
N THR A 28 5.88 1.84 19.01
CA THR A 28 7.00 2.62 18.54
C THR A 28 6.38 3.68 17.65
N SER A 29 6.35 4.92 18.15
CA SER A 29 6.11 6.10 17.33
C SER A 29 7.01 5.95 16.12
N ALA A 30 6.38 5.74 14.95
CA ALA A 30 7.09 5.51 13.70
C ALA A 30 8.17 6.58 13.61
N GLN A 31 9.43 6.14 13.65
CA GLN A 31 10.57 7.01 13.44
C GLN A 31 10.32 7.67 12.09
N GLU A 32 10.12 8.98 12.09
CA GLU A 32 9.73 9.75 10.91
C GLU A 32 10.90 9.68 9.92
N LYS A 33 10.89 8.63 9.10
CA LYS A 33 11.87 8.42 8.05
C LYS A 33 11.72 9.64 7.15
N LYS A 34 12.78 10.45 7.06
CA LYS A 34 12.77 11.68 6.25
C LYS A 34 12.76 11.29 4.77
N ILE A 35 11.58 10.95 4.28
CA ILE A 35 11.34 10.55 2.90
C ILE A 35 11.53 11.81 2.04
N PRO A 36 12.31 11.75 0.94
CA PRO A 36 12.46 12.88 0.05
C PRO A 36 11.09 13.30 -0.52
N PRO A 37 10.87 14.60 -0.78
CA PRO A 37 9.61 15.06 -1.35
C PRO A 37 9.37 14.39 -2.71
N ALA A 38 8.13 13.98 -2.97
CA ALA A 38 7.79 13.39 -4.26
C ALA A 38 8.03 14.41 -5.39
N PRO A 39 8.48 13.94 -6.56
CA PRO A 39 8.52 14.80 -7.74
C PRO A 39 7.09 15.25 -8.12
N GLU A 40 6.97 16.46 -8.68
CA GLU A 40 5.69 17.02 -9.14
C GLU A 40 4.99 16.10 -10.16
N LYS A 41 5.79 15.41 -10.98
CA LYS A 41 5.34 14.49 -12.02
C LYS A 41 6.18 13.22 -11.97
N PHE A 42 5.53 12.07 -12.16
CA PHE A 42 6.24 10.79 -12.20
C PHE A 42 5.58 9.81 -13.17
N ALA A 43 6.40 8.96 -13.78
CA ALA A 43 5.93 7.89 -14.63
C ALA A 43 5.17 6.84 -13.81
N ALA A 44 3.99 6.49 -14.28
CA ALA A 44 3.16 5.47 -13.67
C ALA A 44 2.28 4.81 -14.73
N ARG A 45 2.07 3.50 -14.61
CA ARG A 45 1.18 2.74 -15.48
C ARG A 45 -0.18 2.60 -14.84
N TYR A 46 -1.22 3.05 -15.50
CA TYR A 46 -2.58 2.82 -15.06
C TYR A 46 -2.98 1.35 -15.27
N GLU A 47 -3.47 0.72 -14.21
CA GLU A 47 -3.80 -0.71 -14.20
C GLU A 47 -5.31 -0.99 -14.10
N GLY A 48 -6.13 0.03 -13.86
CA GLY A 48 -7.59 -0.09 -13.80
C GLY A 48 -8.21 0.61 -12.61
N GLY A 49 -9.54 0.66 -12.60
CA GLY A 49 -10.34 1.08 -11.44
C GLY A 49 -10.94 2.48 -11.48
N PHE A 50 -10.67 3.26 -12.52
CA PHE A 50 -11.33 4.53 -12.77
C PHE A 50 -12.66 4.33 -13.52
N ILE A 51 -13.68 5.09 -13.12
CA ILE A 51 -15.04 4.99 -13.67
C ILE A 51 -15.00 5.39 -15.15
N GLY A 52 -15.58 4.54 -16.01
CA GLY A 52 -15.64 4.80 -17.45
C GLY A 52 -14.32 4.63 -18.20
N TYR A 53 -13.24 4.15 -17.55
CA TYR A 53 -11.93 3.97 -18.19
C TYR A 53 -11.30 2.62 -17.85
N ASN A 54 -11.29 1.69 -18.82
CA ASN A 54 -10.85 0.30 -18.62
C ASN A 54 -9.51 -0.04 -19.29
N LYS A 55 -8.92 0.87 -20.06
CA LYS A 55 -7.69 0.59 -20.82
C LYS A 55 -6.46 0.77 -19.93
N LYS A 56 -5.70 -0.31 -19.75
CA LYS A 56 -4.39 -0.22 -19.10
C LYS A 56 -3.40 0.45 -20.04
N GLN A 57 -2.68 1.44 -19.54
CA GLN A 57 -1.69 2.16 -20.34
C GLN A 57 -0.67 2.87 -19.46
N ASP A 58 0.49 3.09 -20.05
CA ASP A 58 1.55 3.87 -19.45
C ASP A 58 1.23 5.37 -19.56
N GLY A 59 1.82 6.15 -18.66
CA GLY A 59 1.53 7.57 -18.57
C GLY A 59 2.31 8.23 -17.43
N THR A 60 1.87 9.43 -17.08
CA THR A 60 2.46 10.26 -16.03
C THR A 60 1.37 10.71 -15.07
N LEU A 61 1.62 10.54 -13.77
CA LEU A 61 0.84 11.16 -12.73
C LEU A 61 1.45 12.51 -12.37
N LYS A 62 0.62 13.55 -12.30
CA LYS A 62 0.99 14.92 -11.95
C LYS A 62 0.20 15.38 -10.74
N PHE A 63 0.88 15.95 -9.75
CA PHE A 63 0.25 16.73 -8.69
C PHE A 63 -0.11 18.12 -9.25
N ASP A 64 -1.39 18.39 -9.43
CA ASP A 64 -1.92 19.70 -9.82
C ASP A 64 -2.38 20.42 -8.54
N ASP A 65 -1.47 21.19 -7.95
CA ASP A 65 -1.71 21.86 -6.68
C ASP A 65 -2.67 23.05 -6.80
N ASP A 66 -2.64 23.74 -7.95
CA ASP A 66 -3.57 24.83 -8.26
C ASP A 66 -5.00 24.29 -8.38
N GLY A 67 -5.17 23.16 -9.06
CA GLY A 67 -6.44 22.46 -9.19
C GLY A 67 -6.82 21.54 -8.01
N LYS A 68 -5.95 21.43 -6.99
CA LYS A 68 -6.08 20.51 -5.84
C LYS A 68 -6.46 19.07 -6.24
N ARG A 69 -5.77 18.55 -7.26
CA ARG A 69 -6.11 17.26 -7.86
C ARG A 69 -4.87 16.50 -8.34
N LEU A 70 -4.98 15.18 -8.37
CA LEU A 70 -4.00 14.29 -9.00
C LEU A 70 -4.47 13.99 -10.42
N VAL A 71 -3.64 14.30 -11.42
CA VAL A 71 -3.99 14.17 -12.83
C VAL A 71 -3.23 13.03 -13.48
N PHE A 72 -3.93 12.17 -14.23
CA PHE A 72 -3.30 11.16 -15.08
C PHE A 72 -3.24 11.61 -16.53
N ILE A 73 -2.02 11.71 -17.05
CA ILE A 73 -1.70 12.11 -18.42
C ILE A 73 -1.17 10.90 -19.15
N ALA A 74 -1.78 10.55 -20.26
CA ALA A 74 -1.32 9.46 -21.12
C ALA A 74 0.02 9.79 -21.80
N GLU A 75 0.73 8.78 -22.30
CA GLU A 75 1.99 9.00 -23.06
C GLU A 75 1.83 9.94 -24.26
N ASN A 76 0.63 10.02 -24.84
CA ASN A 76 0.31 10.95 -25.92
C ASN A 76 0.11 12.42 -25.45
N GLY A 77 0.36 12.72 -24.17
CA GLY A 77 0.20 14.04 -23.57
C GLY A 77 -1.24 14.44 -23.25
N LYS A 78 -2.22 13.56 -23.54
CA LYS A 78 -3.64 13.84 -23.26
C LYS A 78 -3.94 13.55 -21.79
N GLU A 79 -4.52 14.53 -21.10
CA GLU A 79 -5.15 14.32 -19.80
C GLU A 79 -6.38 13.43 -19.97
N LEU A 80 -6.41 12.32 -19.23
CA LEU A 80 -7.51 11.36 -19.33
C LEU A 80 -8.53 11.52 -18.21
N PHE A 81 -8.05 11.63 -16.97
CA PHE A 81 -8.88 11.80 -15.80
C PHE A 81 -8.06 12.34 -14.62
N TRP A 82 -8.77 12.80 -13.59
CA TRP A 82 -8.18 13.37 -12.39
C TRP A 82 -8.94 12.93 -11.13
N PHE A 83 -8.25 12.98 -10.00
CA PHE A 83 -8.80 12.76 -8.68
C PHE A 83 -8.66 14.02 -7.85
N PRO A 84 -9.76 14.68 -7.47
CA PRO A 84 -9.73 15.72 -6.45
C PRO A 84 -9.10 15.19 -5.15
N TYR A 85 -8.23 15.96 -4.49
CA TYR A 85 -7.62 15.51 -3.22
C TYR A 85 -8.67 15.26 -2.12
N ASN A 86 -9.79 15.98 -2.18
CA ASN A 86 -10.92 15.81 -1.28
C ASN A 86 -11.78 14.57 -1.58
N SER A 87 -11.63 13.90 -2.72
CA SER A 87 -12.35 12.64 -3.00
C SER A 87 -11.56 11.39 -2.56
N LEU A 88 -10.27 11.55 -2.28
CA LEU A 88 -9.42 10.45 -1.82
C LEU A 88 -9.76 10.08 -0.39
N PHE A 89 -10.07 8.81 -0.10
CA PHE A 89 -10.40 8.40 1.26
C PHE A 89 -9.48 7.30 1.81
N VAL A 90 -8.84 6.49 0.95
CA VAL A 90 -7.81 5.52 1.35
C VAL A 90 -6.69 5.48 0.32
N ILE A 91 -5.43 5.49 0.77
CA ILE A 91 -4.24 5.40 -0.09
C ILE A 91 -3.22 4.46 0.56
N TYR A 92 -2.66 3.53 -0.20
CA TYR A 92 -1.65 2.60 0.30
C TYR A 92 -0.77 2.03 -0.83
N ALA A 93 0.37 1.48 -0.44
CA ALA A 93 1.24 0.71 -1.32
C ALA A 93 0.80 -0.76 -1.34
N ASP A 94 0.79 -1.37 -2.51
CA ASP A 94 0.61 -2.82 -2.69
C ASP A 94 1.80 -3.38 -3.50
N GLU A 95 2.26 -4.59 -3.18
CA GLU A 95 3.37 -5.25 -3.88
C GLU A 95 2.97 -6.66 -4.30
N LYS A 96 3.13 -6.97 -5.60
CA LYS A 96 2.84 -8.30 -6.15
C LYS A 96 4.10 -8.86 -6.78
N SER A 97 4.50 -10.04 -6.32
CA SER A 97 5.56 -10.82 -6.97
C SER A 97 4.97 -11.60 -8.14
N VAL A 98 5.37 -11.27 -9.37
CA VAL A 98 4.91 -11.93 -10.60
C VAL A 98 6.08 -12.60 -11.31
N THR A 99 5.83 -13.70 -12.01
CA THR A 99 6.86 -14.36 -12.82
C THR A 99 7.20 -13.47 -14.02
N SER A 100 8.49 -13.21 -14.25
CA SER A 100 8.95 -12.44 -15.41
C SER A 100 8.53 -13.11 -16.73
N THR A 101 8.15 -12.32 -17.74
CA THR A 101 7.80 -12.82 -19.07
C THR A 101 8.96 -13.64 -19.69
N ALA A 102 10.20 -13.21 -19.49
CA ALA A 102 11.38 -13.95 -19.96
C ALA A 102 11.54 -15.31 -19.25
N GLY A 103 11.29 -15.36 -17.94
CA GLY A 103 11.30 -16.60 -17.18
C GLY A 103 10.17 -17.56 -17.57
N ASN A 104 9.03 -17.02 -18.00
CA ASN A 104 7.90 -17.81 -18.50
C ASN A 104 8.18 -18.41 -19.89
N VAL A 105 8.88 -17.69 -20.77
CA VAL A 105 9.27 -18.18 -22.11
C VAL A 105 10.35 -19.28 -22.01
N ILE A 106 11.35 -19.11 -21.14
CA ILE A 106 12.43 -20.10 -20.97
C ILE A 106 11.89 -21.42 -20.38
N ARG A 107 10.85 -21.37 -19.53
CA ARG A 107 10.20 -22.57 -18.98
C ARG A 107 9.56 -23.47 -20.06
N ALA A 108 9.23 -22.93 -21.22
CA ALA A 108 8.61 -23.66 -22.33
C ALA A 108 9.63 -24.41 -23.22
N ILE A 109 10.93 -24.20 -23.02
CA ILE A 109 11.98 -24.82 -23.83
C ILE A 109 12.48 -26.09 -23.12
N PRO A 110 12.43 -27.27 -23.76
CA PRO A 110 12.84 -28.55 -23.15
C PRO A 110 14.37 -28.70 -23.17
N LEU A 111 15.07 -27.73 -22.59
CA LEU A 111 16.52 -27.79 -22.39
C LEU A 111 16.82 -28.13 -20.91
N PRO A 112 17.73 -29.08 -20.63
CA PRO A 112 18.17 -29.33 -19.26
C PRO A 112 18.75 -28.04 -18.66
N GLY A 113 18.18 -27.58 -17.54
CA GLY A 113 18.53 -26.31 -16.87
C GLY A 113 17.55 -25.14 -17.13
N ALA A 114 16.72 -25.19 -18.17
CA ALA A 114 15.74 -24.14 -18.49
C ALA A 114 14.58 -24.04 -17.47
N GLY A 115 14.33 -25.11 -16.70
CA GLY A 115 13.36 -25.12 -15.61
C GLY A 115 13.65 -24.13 -14.48
N LEU A 116 14.88 -23.60 -14.37
CA LEU A 116 15.27 -22.63 -13.35
C LEU A 116 14.89 -21.18 -13.72
N GLY A 117 14.62 -20.88 -14.99
CA GLY A 117 14.22 -19.53 -15.45
C GLY A 117 12.89 -19.06 -14.85
N GLY A 118 12.02 -19.99 -14.45
CA GLY A 118 10.75 -19.70 -13.78
C GLY A 118 10.87 -19.22 -12.33
N LEU A 119 12.08 -19.22 -11.73
CA LEU A 119 12.29 -18.72 -10.36
C LEU A 119 12.55 -17.21 -10.30
N ILE A 120 12.79 -16.54 -11.43
CA ILE A 120 13.02 -15.09 -11.44
C ILE A 120 11.66 -14.37 -11.34
N LYS A 121 11.33 -13.97 -10.10
CA LYS A 121 10.14 -13.17 -9.79
C LYS A 121 10.47 -11.68 -9.88
N GLU A 122 9.63 -10.96 -10.60
CA GLU A 122 9.65 -9.50 -10.65
C GLU A 122 8.69 -8.95 -9.58
N LYS A 123 9.17 -7.99 -8.80
CA LYS A 123 8.36 -7.27 -7.82
C LYS A 123 7.68 -6.09 -8.48
N ARG A 124 6.36 -6.17 -8.66
CA ARG A 124 5.55 -5.05 -9.15
C ARG A 124 4.94 -4.31 -7.98
N ARG A 125 5.09 -2.99 -7.98
CA ARG A 125 4.61 -2.11 -6.92
C ARG A 125 3.46 -1.29 -7.45
N TYR A 126 2.46 -1.10 -6.62
CA TYR A 126 1.21 -0.45 -6.98
C TYR A 126 0.87 0.62 -5.96
N LEU A 127 0.59 1.82 -6.44
CA LEU A 127 -0.15 2.83 -5.71
C LEU A 127 -1.63 2.52 -5.86
N VAL A 128 -2.29 2.22 -4.75
CA VAL A 128 -3.73 1.99 -4.72
C VAL A 128 -4.41 3.19 -4.08
N ILE A 129 -5.38 3.75 -4.81
CA ILE A 129 -6.15 4.92 -4.41
C ILE A 129 -7.61 4.52 -4.40
N GLN A 130 -8.24 4.62 -3.24
CA GLN A 130 -9.69 4.55 -3.14
C GLN A 130 -10.25 5.96 -3.07
N PHE A 131 -11.24 6.22 -3.93
CA PHE A 131 -11.87 7.51 -4.06
C PHE A 131 -13.39 7.38 -3.99
N GLU A 132 -14.01 8.39 -3.42
CA GLU A 132 -15.45 8.59 -3.34
C GLU A 132 -15.68 10.05 -3.72
N ASP A 133 -16.29 10.26 -4.87
CA ASP A 133 -16.62 11.58 -5.38
C ASP A 133 -17.92 12.07 -4.72
N PRO A 134 -17.88 13.12 -3.87
CA PRO A 134 -19.08 13.61 -3.20
C PRO A 134 -20.10 14.23 -4.16
N ASP A 135 -19.66 14.70 -5.34
CA ASP A 135 -20.54 15.40 -6.28
C ASP A 135 -21.33 14.39 -7.14
N THR A 136 -20.72 13.26 -7.47
CA THR A 136 -21.34 12.24 -8.33
C THR A 136 -21.78 10.97 -7.56
N GLY A 137 -21.37 10.82 -6.30
CA GLY A 137 -21.51 9.57 -5.54
C GLY A 137 -20.68 8.42 -6.10
N GLY A 138 -19.80 8.69 -7.07
CA GLY A 138 -18.97 7.69 -7.73
C GLY A 138 -17.88 7.19 -6.79
N GLN A 139 -17.82 5.88 -6.57
CA GLN A 139 -16.78 5.25 -5.75
C GLN A 139 -15.98 4.24 -6.57
N GLY A 140 -14.68 4.14 -6.28
CA GLY A 140 -13.80 3.22 -7.00
C GLY A 140 -12.46 3.02 -6.32
N VAL A 141 -11.75 1.98 -6.79
CA VAL A 141 -10.39 1.65 -6.36
C VAL A 141 -9.51 1.66 -7.58
N CYS A 142 -8.69 2.70 -7.72
CA CYS A 142 -7.78 2.88 -8.82
C CYS A 142 -6.38 2.38 -8.45
N SER A 143 -5.74 1.67 -9.38
CA SER A 143 -4.39 1.14 -9.19
C SER A 143 -3.43 1.67 -10.24
N PHE A 144 -2.27 2.15 -9.79
CA PHE A 144 -1.17 2.60 -10.63
C PHE A 144 0.09 1.81 -10.32
N ARG A 145 0.68 1.16 -11.31
CA ARG A 145 1.97 0.51 -11.15
C ARG A 145 3.10 1.53 -11.23
N THR A 146 4.04 1.44 -10.30
CA THR A 146 5.28 2.22 -10.27
C THR A 146 6.48 1.28 -10.23
N GLU A 147 7.63 1.73 -10.73
CA GLU A 147 8.84 0.90 -10.76
C GLU A 147 9.68 1.04 -9.48
N ASN A 148 9.68 2.23 -8.88
CA ASN A 148 10.56 2.57 -7.77
C ASN A 148 9.80 2.60 -6.42
N ALA A 149 10.30 1.87 -5.42
CA ALA A 149 9.74 1.83 -4.06
C ALA A 149 9.86 3.16 -3.34
N ASP A 150 11.02 3.82 -3.41
CA ASP A 150 11.26 5.09 -2.73
C ASP A 150 10.38 6.20 -3.33
N LEU A 151 10.14 6.12 -4.64
CA LEU A 151 9.18 6.97 -5.34
C LEU A 151 7.75 6.70 -4.87
N LEU A 152 7.37 5.43 -4.70
CA LEU A 152 6.03 5.08 -4.21
C LEU A 152 5.79 5.60 -2.79
N GLU A 153 6.76 5.39 -1.89
CA GLU A 153 6.69 5.86 -0.49
C GLU A 153 6.57 7.40 -0.42
N SER A 154 7.39 8.12 -1.18
CA SER A 154 7.34 9.58 -1.26
C SER A 154 6.03 10.11 -1.86
N VAL A 155 5.53 9.47 -2.92
CA VAL A 155 4.24 9.82 -3.55
C VAL A 155 3.09 9.63 -2.59
N ILE A 156 3.03 8.49 -1.87
CA ILE A 156 1.97 8.22 -0.90
C ILE A 156 1.99 9.26 0.22
N GLN A 157 3.17 9.54 0.79
CA GLN A 157 3.32 10.54 1.85
C GLN A 157 2.85 11.92 1.38
N THR A 158 3.32 12.35 0.21
CA THR A 158 2.97 13.66 -0.37
C THR A 158 1.47 13.75 -0.67
N LEU A 159 0.89 12.70 -1.24
CA LEU A 159 -0.53 12.65 -1.57
C LEU A 159 -1.40 12.63 -0.30
N ALA A 160 -0.98 11.91 0.73
CA ALA A 160 -1.65 11.89 2.03
C ALA A 160 -1.64 13.26 2.71
N THR A 161 -0.51 13.96 2.68
CA THR A 161 -0.41 15.33 3.21
C THR A 161 -1.33 16.28 2.43
N LYS A 162 -1.31 16.23 1.09
CA LYS A 162 -2.17 17.09 0.24
C LYS A 162 -3.67 16.80 0.42
N ALA A 163 -4.03 15.54 0.67
CA ALA A 163 -5.41 15.10 0.90
C ALA A 163 -5.87 15.16 2.37
N ASN A 164 -5.02 15.62 3.29
CA ASN A 164 -5.25 15.66 4.73
C ASN A 164 -5.70 14.31 5.30
N LEU A 165 -5.01 13.24 4.91
CA LEU A 165 -5.29 11.88 5.39
C LEU A 165 -4.52 11.58 6.68
N VAL A 166 -5.10 10.73 7.52
CA VAL A 166 -4.48 10.26 8.75
C VAL A 166 -3.84 8.90 8.51
N GLN A 167 -2.62 8.70 9.01
CA GLN A 167 -1.92 7.43 8.91
C GLN A 167 -2.56 6.37 9.83
N ARG A 168 -2.76 5.16 9.31
CA ARG A 168 -3.14 3.96 10.06
C ARG A 168 -2.36 2.76 9.53
N GLY A 169 -1.29 2.42 10.25
CA GLY A 169 -0.33 1.43 9.79
C GLY A 169 0.37 1.92 8.52
N GLU A 170 0.32 1.11 7.46
CA GLU A 170 0.93 1.40 6.16
C GLU A 170 -0.02 2.13 5.19
N ALA A 171 -1.28 2.29 5.57
CA ALA A 171 -2.29 2.99 4.79
C ALA A 171 -2.60 4.38 5.37
N PHE A 172 -3.01 5.29 4.50
CA PHE A 172 -3.55 6.59 4.87
C PHE A 172 -5.05 6.58 4.59
N TYR A 173 -5.84 7.08 5.53
CA TYR A 173 -7.29 7.09 5.39
C TYR A 173 -7.92 8.39 5.88
N ARG A 174 -9.12 8.69 5.38
CA ARG A 174 -9.97 9.78 5.87
C ARG A 174 -10.96 9.24 6.91
N PRO A 175 -10.97 9.74 8.15
CA PRO A 175 -11.99 9.39 9.12
C PRO A 175 -13.37 9.82 8.63
N LYS A 176 -14.34 8.90 8.61
CA LYS A 176 -15.75 9.28 8.46
C LYS A 176 -16.16 10.08 9.69
N GLN A 177 -16.67 11.29 9.49
CA GLN A 177 -17.32 12.03 10.57
C GLN A 177 -18.58 11.24 10.95
N MET A 178 -18.57 10.60 12.12
CA MET A 178 -19.79 10.01 12.65
C MET A 178 -20.74 11.15 12.98
N GLU A 179 -21.79 11.30 12.17
CA GLU A 179 -22.93 12.16 12.49
C GLU A 179 -23.44 11.73 13.87
N LYS A 180 -23.27 12.61 14.85
CA LYS A 180 -23.79 12.42 16.20
C LYS A 180 -25.31 12.43 16.04
N GLN A 181 -25.94 11.26 16.05
CA GLN A 181 -27.40 11.18 16.03
C GLN A 181 -27.93 12.05 17.17
N PRO A 182 -28.80 13.03 16.90
CA PRO A 182 -29.45 13.76 17.98
C PRO A 182 -30.31 12.76 18.75
N ASN A 183 -30.03 12.64 20.05
CA ASN A 183 -30.85 11.90 21.02
C ASN A 183 -32.30 12.38 21.01
#